data_AF-A0A6L9G811-F1
#
_entry.id   AF-A0A6L9G811-F1
#
_cell.length_a   1.000
_cell.length_b   1.000
_cell.length_c   1.000
_cell.angle_alpha   90.00
_cell.angle_beta   90.00
_cell.angle_gamma   90.00
#
_symmetry.space_group_name_H-M   'P 1'
#
loop_
_entity.id
_entity.type
_entity.pdbx_description
1 polymer ?
#
loop_
_entity_poly.entity_id
_entity_poly.type
_entity_poly.pdbx_seq_one_letter_code
_entity_poly.pdbx_strand_id
1 'polypeptide(L)'
;MLVSSAEVAEVAEVAETAFSSRKKSEQVPGRLVVRRIPELNPKDTAGQGTLFDQYRFHAFFTTAAHAELDTVAADKTHRQHAVIDQVNADLKDSALAHLPSGHFGANGAWLAAAVMAYNLTRAAGILAGGAFAKARTGTVRRKIIHVPARLASSARQITLRLPECWPWQAEWEQFFDCVHWPPRAA
;
A
#
# COMPACT_ATOMS: atom_id res chain seq x y z
N MET A 1 -3.98 -34.14 -13.96
CA MET A 1 -2.67 -33.46 -13.86
C MET A 1 -2.95 -31.98 -13.70
N LEU A 2 -2.97 -31.48 -12.45
CA LEU A 2 -3.24 -30.09 -12.14
C LEU A 2 -1.97 -29.28 -12.43
N VAL A 3 -1.89 -28.66 -13.59
CA VAL A 3 -0.85 -27.65 -13.85
C VAL A 3 -1.27 -26.40 -13.11
N SER A 4 -0.71 -26.23 -11.92
CA SER A 4 -0.60 -24.93 -11.25
C SER A 4 0.12 -23.99 -12.22
N SER A 5 -0.62 -23.12 -12.91
CA SER A 5 -0.06 -22.06 -13.74
C SER A 5 0.59 -21.03 -12.83
N ALA A 6 1.87 -21.25 -12.51
CA ALA A 6 2.75 -20.19 -12.08
C ALA A 6 2.70 -19.07 -13.15
N GLU A 7 2.55 -17.81 -12.72
CA GLU A 7 2.52 -16.65 -13.62
C GLU A 7 3.84 -16.53 -14.40
N VAL A 8 3.93 -17.12 -15.60
CA VAL A 8 5.07 -16.94 -16.50
C VAL A 8 4.89 -15.61 -17.24
N ALA A 9 5.28 -14.51 -16.60
CA ALA A 9 5.39 -13.22 -17.28
C ALA A 9 6.80 -13.06 -17.86
N GLU A 10 6.87 -12.59 -19.10
CA GLU A 10 8.13 -12.26 -19.77
C GLU A 10 8.34 -10.74 -19.70
N VAL A 11 9.55 -10.30 -19.36
CA VAL A 11 9.89 -8.87 -19.29
C VAL A 11 11.11 -8.61 -20.14
N ALA A 12 11.02 -7.63 -21.03
CA ALA A 12 12.12 -7.19 -21.90
C ALA A 12 12.31 -5.67 -21.78
N GLU A 13 13.50 -5.19 -22.13
CA GLU A 13 13.80 -3.76 -22.17
C GLU A 13 14.53 -3.35 -23.45
N VAL A 14 14.38 -2.08 -23.81
CA VAL A 14 15.13 -1.41 -24.89
C VAL A 14 15.53 0.00 -24.44
N ALA A 15 16.67 0.48 -24.93
CA ALA A 15 17.05 1.88 -24.75
C ALA A 15 16.06 2.79 -25.49
N GLU A 16 15.56 3.82 -24.82
CA GLU A 16 14.53 4.73 -25.37
C GLU A 16 14.84 6.18 -24.95
N THR A 17 14.49 7.14 -25.79
CA THR A 17 14.61 8.58 -25.47
C THR A 17 13.24 9.22 -25.49
N ALA A 18 12.72 9.57 -24.30
CA ALA A 18 11.46 10.28 -24.17
C ALA A 18 11.57 11.73 -24.70
N PHE A 19 10.44 12.26 -25.16
CA PHE A 19 10.31 13.62 -25.69
C PHE A 19 11.23 13.91 -26.89
N SER A 20 11.49 12.92 -27.74
CA SER A 20 12.35 13.04 -28.93
C SER A 20 11.94 14.16 -29.90
N SER A 21 10.68 14.61 -29.90
CA SER A 21 10.18 15.74 -30.69
C SER A 21 10.55 17.13 -30.12
N ARG A 22 11.05 17.19 -28.87
CA ARG A 22 11.53 18.43 -28.23
C ARG A 22 12.99 18.72 -28.58
N LYS A 23 13.46 19.93 -28.27
CA LYS A 23 14.88 20.29 -28.43
C LYS A 23 15.76 19.34 -27.60
N LYS A 24 17.01 19.12 -28.04
CA LYS A 24 17.94 18.16 -27.42
C LYS A 24 18.09 18.29 -25.90
N SER A 25 18.02 19.51 -25.36
CA SER A 25 18.15 19.76 -23.91
C SER A 25 16.93 19.32 -23.08
N GLU A 26 15.81 18.99 -23.70
CA GLU A 26 14.57 18.54 -23.05
C GLU A 26 14.31 17.04 -23.30
N GLN A 27 15.18 16.37 -24.04
CA GLN A 27 15.09 14.93 -24.30
C GLN A 27 15.63 14.16 -23.09
N VAL A 28 14.92 13.10 -22.71
CA VAL A 28 15.25 12.32 -21.52
C VAL A 28 15.62 10.90 -21.95
N PRO A 29 16.91 10.52 -21.92
CA PRO A 29 17.32 9.15 -22.19
C PRO A 29 16.90 8.24 -21.04
N GLY A 30 16.51 7.01 -21.36
CA GLY A 30 16.12 6.00 -20.40
C GLY A 30 15.88 4.65 -21.05
N ARG A 31 14.98 3.88 -20.46
CA ARG A 31 14.65 2.52 -20.90
C ARG A 31 13.15 2.35 -21.00
N LEU A 32 12.69 1.77 -22.09
CA LEU A 32 11.32 1.27 -22.23
C LEU A 32 11.33 -0.20 -21.82
N VAL A 33 10.59 -0.52 -20.75
CA VAL A 33 10.41 -1.89 -20.25
C VAL A 33 9.02 -2.37 -20.61
N VAL A 34 8.92 -3.57 -21.17
CA VAL A 34 7.66 -4.19 -21.59
C VAL A 34 7.50 -5.55 -20.92
N ARG A 35 6.44 -5.70 -20.14
CA ARG A 35 5.98 -6.97 -19.58
C ARG A 35 4.87 -7.54 -20.46
N ARG A 36 5.02 -8.80 -20.86
CA ARG A 36 4.03 -9.59 -21.59
C ARG A 36 3.48 -10.68 -20.67
N ILE A 37 2.16 -10.83 -20.64
CA ILE A 37 1.44 -11.82 -19.83
C ILE A 37 0.42 -12.52 -20.73
N PRO A 38 0.31 -13.86 -20.71
CA PRO A 38 -0.77 -14.56 -21.40
C PRO A 38 -2.15 -14.00 -21.00
N GLU A 39 -3.10 -13.95 -21.93
CA GLU A 39 -4.49 -13.61 -21.62
C GLU A 39 -5.09 -14.69 -20.71
N LEU A 40 -5.47 -14.32 -19.49
CA LEU A 40 -5.95 -15.24 -18.46
C LEU A 40 -7.47 -15.44 -18.51
N ASN A 41 -8.20 -14.57 -19.20
CA ASN A 41 -9.65 -14.67 -19.41
C ASN A 41 -9.96 -14.75 -20.92
N PRO A 42 -9.70 -15.89 -21.57
CA PRO A 42 -10.12 -16.07 -22.96
C PRO A 42 -11.64 -15.95 -23.05
N LYS A 43 -12.14 -15.06 -23.92
CA LYS A 43 -13.57 -14.99 -24.21
C LYS A 43 -13.94 -16.19 -25.06
N ASP A 44 -14.51 -17.21 -24.43
CA ASP A 44 -15.07 -18.37 -25.13
C ASP A 44 -16.23 -17.90 -26.02
N THR A 45 -15.91 -17.66 -27.30
CA THR A 45 -16.90 -17.31 -28.30
C THR A 45 -17.39 -18.63 -28.89
N ALA A 46 -18.44 -19.20 -28.31
CA ALA A 46 -19.22 -20.35 -28.79
C ALA A 46 -18.54 -21.26 -29.84
N GLY A 47 -17.42 -21.92 -29.47
CA GLY A 47 -16.76 -22.93 -30.29
C GLY A 47 -15.72 -22.44 -31.31
N GLN A 48 -15.44 -21.14 -31.42
CA GLN A 48 -14.36 -20.61 -32.24
C GLN A 48 -13.16 -20.24 -31.35
N GLY A 49 -12.13 -21.09 -31.35
CA GLY A 49 -10.86 -20.79 -30.69
C GLY A 49 -10.18 -19.55 -31.28
N THR A 50 -9.23 -18.98 -30.55
CA THR A 50 -8.40 -17.89 -31.07
C THR A 50 -7.40 -18.44 -32.09
N LEU A 51 -7.21 -17.73 -33.21
CA LEU A 51 -6.22 -18.12 -34.23
C LEU A 51 -4.77 -18.02 -33.71
N PHE A 52 -4.55 -17.18 -32.70
CA PHE A 52 -3.25 -16.94 -32.06
C PHE A 52 -3.39 -16.88 -30.55
N ASP A 53 -2.27 -17.14 -29.86
CA ASP A 53 -2.14 -16.85 -28.44
C ASP A 53 -2.27 -15.34 -28.19
N GLN A 54 -3.16 -14.98 -27.27
CA GLN A 54 -3.37 -13.59 -26.89
C GLN A 54 -2.53 -13.23 -25.68
N TYR A 55 -1.99 -12.01 -25.69
CA TYR A 55 -1.18 -11.48 -24.61
C TYR A 55 -1.59 -10.07 -24.25
N ARG A 56 -1.46 -9.75 -22.97
CA ARG A 56 -1.52 -8.38 -22.44
C ARG A 56 -0.10 -7.84 -22.31
N PHE A 57 0.10 -6.63 -22.84
CA PHE A 57 1.36 -5.92 -22.77
C PHE A 57 1.22 -4.73 -21.83
N HIS A 58 2.17 -4.62 -20.90
CA HIS A 58 2.29 -3.49 -19.99
C HIS A 58 3.65 -2.85 -20.22
N ALA A 59 3.67 -1.62 -20.72
CA ALA A 59 4.88 -0.88 -21.02
C ALA A 59 5.03 0.31 -20.08
N PHE A 60 6.25 0.56 -19.61
CA PHE A 60 6.58 1.75 -18.84
C PHE A 60 8.00 2.23 -19.16
N PHE A 61 8.21 3.54 -19.04
CA PHE A 61 9.51 4.18 -19.21
C PHE A 61 10.17 4.41 -17.85
N THR A 62 11.47 4.17 -17.74
CA THR A 62 12.26 4.45 -16.54
C THR A 62 13.58 5.12 -16.88
N THR A 63 13.98 6.09 -16.06
CA THR A 63 15.31 6.71 -16.10
C THR A 63 16.31 6.05 -15.14
N ALA A 64 15.85 5.10 -14.31
CA ALA A 64 16.74 4.36 -13.41
C ALA A 64 17.78 3.59 -14.22
N ALA A 65 19.04 3.62 -13.79
CA ALA A 65 20.10 2.88 -14.44
C ALA A 65 19.88 1.36 -14.28
N HIS A 66 20.27 0.55 -15.28
CA HIS A 66 20.14 -0.90 -15.20
C HIS A 66 20.94 -1.50 -14.02
N ALA A 67 22.09 -0.90 -13.69
CA ALA A 67 22.90 -1.32 -12.55
C ALA A 67 22.23 -1.07 -11.18
N GLU A 68 21.33 -0.09 -11.09
CA GLU A 68 20.58 0.21 -9.86
C GLU A 68 19.30 -0.59 -9.76
N LEU A 69 18.61 -0.76 -10.90
CA LEU A 69 17.34 -1.45 -10.99
C LEU A 69 17.30 -2.25 -12.30
N ASP A 70 17.60 -3.54 -12.20
CA ASP A 70 17.52 -4.45 -13.34
C ASP A 70 16.09 -4.52 -13.91
N THR A 71 15.94 -5.12 -15.09
CA THR A 71 14.67 -5.18 -15.82
C THR A 71 13.52 -5.77 -15.00
N VAL A 72 13.79 -6.83 -14.23
CA VAL A 72 12.76 -7.53 -13.44
C VAL A 72 12.42 -6.75 -12.18
N ALA A 73 13.42 -6.17 -11.53
CA ALA A 73 13.24 -5.29 -10.38
C ALA A 73 12.47 -4.03 -10.77
N ALA A 74 12.72 -3.47 -11.96
CA ALA A 74 12.00 -2.32 -12.50
C ALA A 74 10.51 -2.63 -12.71
N ASP A 75 10.19 -3.79 -13.32
CA ASP A 75 8.79 -4.24 -13.46
C ASP A 75 8.11 -4.38 -12.09
N LYS A 76 8.75 -5.07 -11.16
CA LYS A 76 8.20 -5.27 -9.80
C LYS A 76 7.91 -3.95 -9.11
N THR A 77 8.85 -3.01 -9.15
CA THR A 77 8.69 -1.68 -8.55
C THR A 77 7.57 -0.89 -9.22
N HIS A 78 7.49 -0.93 -10.55
CA HIS A 78 6.40 -0.25 -11.27
C HIS A 78 5.03 -0.82 -10.89
N ARG A 79 4.91 -2.15 -10.73
CA ARG A 79 3.67 -2.79 -10.29
C ARG A 79 3.27 -2.47 -8.86
N GLN A 80 4.25 -2.21 -7.99
CA GLN A 80 3.97 -1.76 -6.62
C GLN A 80 3.33 -0.36 -6.57
N HIS A 81 3.38 0.43 -7.65
CA HIS A 81 2.71 1.72 -7.68
C HIS A 81 1.20 1.60 -7.44
N ALA A 82 0.57 0.47 -7.78
CA ALA A 82 -0.85 0.21 -7.49
C ALA A 82 -1.21 0.25 -5.99
N VAL A 83 -0.23 0.18 -5.09
CA VAL A 83 -0.44 0.35 -3.64
C VAL A 83 -0.96 1.76 -3.31
N ILE A 84 -0.58 2.78 -4.08
CA ILE A 84 -0.99 4.17 -3.82
C ILE A 84 -2.51 4.35 -3.94
N ASP A 85 -3.15 3.62 -4.85
CA ASP A 85 -4.60 3.72 -5.04
C ASP A 85 -5.36 3.22 -3.83
N GLN A 86 -4.84 2.17 -3.17
CA GLN A 86 -5.41 1.66 -1.95
C GLN A 86 -5.23 2.63 -0.77
N VAL A 87 -4.09 3.33 -0.71
CA VAL A 87 -3.85 4.41 0.27
C VAL A 87 -4.80 5.58 0.03
N ASN A 88 -4.93 6.02 -1.22
CA ASN A 88 -5.83 7.11 -1.60
C ASN A 88 -7.30 6.78 -1.32
N ALA A 89 -7.73 5.54 -1.57
CA ALA A 89 -9.06 5.09 -1.23
C ALA A 89 -9.32 5.13 0.28
N ASP A 90 -8.39 4.65 1.11
CA ASP A 90 -8.53 4.66 2.58
C ASP A 90 -8.58 6.11 3.13
N LEU A 91 -7.75 7.01 2.60
CA LEU A 91 -7.77 8.42 2.97
C LEU A 91 -9.09 9.11 2.58
N LYS A 92 -9.61 8.82 1.38
CA LYS A 92 -10.90 9.33 0.89
C LYS A 92 -12.09 8.76 1.66
N ASP A 93 -12.00 7.51 2.13
CA ASP A 93 -12.99 6.87 3.00
C ASP A 93 -12.90 7.38 4.47
N SER A 94 -12.02 8.35 4.76
CA SER A 94 -11.78 8.87 6.10
C SER A 94 -11.64 10.40 6.11
N ALA A 95 -10.48 10.94 6.52
CA ALA A 95 -10.31 12.36 6.77
C ALA A 95 -10.42 13.22 5.49
N LEU A 96 -10.21 12.65 4.30
CA LEU A 96 -10.36 13.38 3.04
C LEU A 96 -11.74 13.23 2.39
N ALA A 97 -12.70 12.57 3.06
CA ALA A 97 -14.09 12.51 2.60
C ALA A 97 -14.71 13.92 2.50
N HIS A 98 -14.41 14.77 3.48
CA HIS A 98 -14.87 16.15 3.54
C HIS A 98 -13.77 17.07 4.08
N LEU A 99 -13.43 18.09 3.30
CA LEU A 99 -12.54 19.14 3.77
C LEU A 99 -13.32 20.10 4.70
N PRO A 100 -12.79 20.45 5.87
CA PRO A 100 -13.56 21.13 6.92
C PRO A 100 -13.75 22.64 6.69
N SER A 101 -13.10 23.22 5.67
CA SER A 101 -13.10 24.67 5.46
C SER A 101 -13.20 25.04 3.97
N GLY A 102 -13.73 26.23 3.68
CA GLY A 102 -13.61 26.86 2.36
C GLY A 102 -12.23 27.49 2.11
N HIS A 103 -11.36 27.57 3.13
CA HIS A 103 -10.04 28.18 3.02
C HIS A 103 -8.95 27.16 2.64
N PHE A 104 -8.23 27.42 1.55
CA PHE A 104 -7.21 26.51 1.03
C PHE A 104 -6.10 26.19 2.04
N GLY A 105 -5.58 27.21 2.74
CA GLY A 105 -4.52 27.01 3.73
C GLY A 105 -4.96 26.14 4.92
N ALA A 106 -6.23 26.27 5.34
CA ALA A 106 -6.77 25.44 6.42
C ALA A 106 -6.91 23.97 5.98
N ASN A 107 -7.33 23.75 4.72
CA ASN A 107 -7.40 22.41 4.14
C ASN A 107 -6.00 21.80 3.90
N GLY A 108 -4.98 22.63 3.65
CA GLY A 108 -3.59 22.19 3.63
C GLY A 108 -3.12 21.67 4.99
N ALA A 109 -3.41 22.39 6.07
CA ALA A 109 -3.12 21.93 7.43
C ALA A 109 -3.91 20.65 7.79
N TRP A 110 -5.18 20.58 7.37
CA TRP A 110 -6.01 19.38 7.52
C TRP A 110 -5.40 18.16 6.80
N LEU A 111 -4.95 18.34 5.55
CA LEU A 111 -4.29 17.28 4.80
C LEU A 111 -3.04 16.78 5.52
N ALA A 112 -2.20 17.69 6.04
CA ALA A 112 -1.01 17.31 6.81
C ALA A 112 -1.37 16.48 8.05
N ALA A 113 -2.38 16.91 8.81
CA ALA A 113 -2.88 16.16 9.97
C ALA A 113 -3.45 14.79 9.59
N ALA A 114 -4.22 14.71 8.50
CA ALA A 114 -4.77 13.48 7.96
C ALA A 114 -3.68 12.47 7.58
N VAL A 115 -2.62 12.93 6.92
CA VAL A 115 -1.46 12.10 6.54
C VAL A 115 -0.72 11.59 7.78
N MET A 116 -0.49 12.43 8.78
CA MET A 116 0.12 12.00 10.05
C MET A 116 -0.74 10.94 10.75
N ALA A 117 -2.05 11.19 10.90
CA ALA A 117 -2.97 10.25 11.53
C ALA A 117 -3.04 8.91 10.78
N TYR A 118 -3.03 8.95 9.44
CA TYR A 118 -2.96 7.75 8.60
C TYR A 118 -1.69 6.94 8.86
N ASN A 119 -0.52 7.59 8.83
CA ASN A 119 0.76 6.92 9.04
C ASN A 119 0.87 6.31 10.45
N LEU A 120 0.42 7.02 11.48
CA LEU A 120 0.38 6.51 12.85
C LEU A 120 -0.57 5.32 12.99
N THR A 121 -1.76 5.40 12.40
CA THR A 121 -2.72 4.29 12.40
C THR A 121 -2.17 3.08 11.64
N ARG A 122 -1.46 3.31 10.54
CA ARG A 122 -0.84 2.24 9.76
C ARG A 122 0.30 1.57 10.54
N ALA A 123 1.14 2.35 11.21
CA ALA A 123 2.18 1.83 12.09
C ALA A 123 1.59 1.00 13.24
N ALA A 124 0.53 1.49 13.89
CA ALA A 124 -0.18 0.73 14.92
C ALA A 124 -0.70 -0.61 14.38
N GLY A 125 -1.29 -0.64 13.18
CA GLY A 125 -1.73 -1.88 12.55
C GLY A 125 -0.60 -2.86 12.21
N ILE A 126 0.57 -2.35 11.81
CA ILE A 126 1.76 -3.19 11.57
C ILE A 126 2.26 -3.80 12.88
N LEU A 127 2.35 -3.00 13.95
CA LEU A 127 2.80 -3.46 15.28
C LEU A 127 1.82 -4.44 15.91
N ALA A 128 0.51 -4.24 15.74
CA ALA A 128 -0.53 -5.18 16.17
C ALA A 128 -0.46 -6.54 15.43
N GLY A 129 0.20 -6.61 14.27
CA GLY A 129 0.46 -7.84 13.56
C GLY A 129 -0.80 -8.49 12.95
N GLY A 130 -0.71 -9.79 12.67
CA GLY A 130 -1.83 -10.62 12.18
C GLY A 130 -2.58 -10.01 10.99
N ALA A 131 -3.92 -9.99 11.09
CA ALA A 131 -4.79 -9.40 10.07
C ALA A 131 -4.66 -7.86 10.00
N PHE A 132 -4.22 -7.20 11.06
CA PHE A 132 -4.09 -5.74 11.13
C PHE A 132 -2.93 -5.19 10.31
N ALA A 133 -1.87 -5.97 10.13
CA ALA A 133 -0.73 -5.60 9.30
C ALA A 133 -1.13 -5.29 7.85
N LYS A 134 -2.28 -5.78 7.38
CA LYS A 134 -2.85 -5.51 6.05
C LYS A 134 -4.21 -4.82 6.09
N ALA A 135 -4.71 -4.46 7.27
CA ALA A 135 -6.03 -3.86 7.41
C ALA A 135 -6.04 -2.37 6.99
N ARG A 136 -7.20 -1.91 6.49
CA ARG A 136 -7.50 -0.48 6.29
C ARG A 136 -7.57 0.26 7.63
N THR A 137 -7.25 1.55 7.63
CA THR A 137 -7.17 2.35 8.85
C THR A 137 -8.48 2.38 9.64
N GLY A 138 -9.64 2.33 8.98
CA GLY A 138 -10.93 2.25 9.65
C GLY A 138 -11.10 0.99 10.51
N THR A 139 -10.52 -0.13 10.09
CA THR A 139 -10.55 -1.38 10.85
C THR A 139 -9.64 -1.30 12.07
N VAL A 140 -8.42 -0.76 11.90
CA VAL A 140 -7.48 -0.54 13.00
C VAL A 140 -8.06 0.42 14.03
N ARG A 141 -8.64 1.55 13.60
CA ARG A 141 -9.33 2.49 14.49
C ARG A 141 -10.41 1.79 15.30
N ARG A 142 -11.29 1.03 14.66
CA ARG A 142 -12.43 0.39 15.33
C ARG A 142 -12.03 -0.67 16.36
N LYS A 143 -10.96 -1.43 16.10
CA LYS A 143 -10.67 -2.67 16.84
C LYS A 143 -9.43 -2.60 17.73
N ILE A 144 -8.51 -1.70 17.43
CA ILE A 144 -7.28 -1.49 18.21
C ILE A 144 -7.28 -0.15 18.94
N ILE A 145 -7.79 0.92 18.33
CA ILE A 145 -7.71 2.27 18.93
C ILE A 145 -8.95 2.62 19.76
N HIS A 146 -10.15 2.44 19.22
CA HIS A 146 -11.43 2.71 19.89
C HIS A 146 -11.89 1.53 20.75
N VAL A 147 -10.97 0.96 21.53
CA VAL A 147 -11.30 -0.08 22.50
C VAL A 147 -11.88 0.59 23.75
N PRO A 148 -13.10 0.24 24.20
CA PRO A 148 -13.67 0.82 25.40
C PRO A 148 -12.83 0.40 26.60
N ALA A 149 -12.43 1.36 27.43
CA ALA A 149 -11.60 1.10 28.59
C ALA A 149 -12.01 2.00 29.76
N ARG A 150 -11.88 1.48 30.99
CA ARG A 150 -12.01 2.30 32.20
C ARG A 150 -10.64 2.70 32.68
N LEU A 151 -10.40 4.00 32.78
CA LEU A 151 -9.19 4.56 33.37
C LEU A 151 -9.34 4.59 34.89
N ALA A 152 -8.40 3.98 35.61
CA ALA A 152 -8.27 4.12 37.05
C ALA A 152 -6.90 4.71 37.36
N SER A 153 -6.84 5.68 38.26
CA SER A 153 -5.57 6.23 38.77
C SER A 153 -5.46 5.98 40.27
N SER A 154 -4.33 5.44 40.69
CA SER A 154 -4.01 5.19 42.10
C SER A 154 -2.51 5.22 42.29
N ALA A 155 -2.02 5.78 43.40
CA ALA A 155 -0.59 5.79 43.75
C ALA A 155 0.36 6.22 42.62
N ARG A 156 -0.03 7.24 41.83
CA ARG A 156 0.69 7.74 40.63
C ARG A 156 0.83 6.73 39.48
N GLN A 157 0.07 5.65 39.50
CA GLN A 157 -0.07 4.70 38.41
C GLN A 157 -1.42 4.87 37.71
N ILE A 158 -1.41 4.77 36.39
CA ILE A 158 -2.60 4.72 35.56
C ILE A 158 -2.81 3.26 35.16
N THR A 159 -3.96 2.70 35.50
CA THR A 159 -4.37 1.35 35.10
C THR A 159 -5.52 1.46 34.11
N LEU A 160 -5.33 0.87 32.94
CA LEU A 160 -6.36 0.75 31.92
C LEU A 160 -7.08 -0.59 32.11
N ARG A 161 -8.36 -0.57 32.51
CA ARG A 161 -9.19 -1.78 32.59
C ARG A 161 -9.89 -1.98 31.25
N LEU A 162 -9.48 -3.01 30.53
CA LEU A 162 -10.01 -3.39 29.22
C LEU A 162 -11.20 -4.36 29.39
N PRO A 163 -11.99 -4.61 28.32
CA PRO A 163 -13.01 -5.66 28.32
C PRO A 163 -12.37 -7.02 28.60
N GLU A 164 -13.15 -8.06 28.89
CA GLU A 164 -12.61 -9.42 29.01
C GLU A 164 -12.96 -10.22 27.75
N CYS A 165 -12.05 -11.11 27.33
CA CYS A 165 -12.26 -12.07 26.25
C CYS A 165 -12.74 -11.45 24.91
N TRP A 166 -12.30 -10.23 24.58
CA TRP A 166 -12.68 -9.61 23.31
C TRP A 166 -11.80 -10.15 22.17
N PRO A 167 -12.31 -10.23 20.92
CA PRO A 167 -11.65 -10.99 19.86
C PRO A 167 -10.28 -10.48 19.38
N TRP A 168 -9.84 -9.32 19.85
CA TRP A 168 -8.68 -8.58 19.34
C TRP A 168 -7.67 -8.30 20.46
N GLN A 169 -7.80 -9.02 21.58
CA GLN A 169 -7.00 -8.79 22.78
C GLN A 169 -5.52 -9.01 22.52
N ALA A 170 -5.17 -10.14 21.90
CA ALA A 170 -3.77 -10.51 21.65
C ALA A 170 -3.05 -9.47 20.75
N GLU A 171 -3.68 -9.03 19.68
CA GLU A 171 -3.10 -8.03 18.78
C GLU A 171 -3.03 -6.64 19.42
N TRP A 172 -4.00 -6.30 20.28
CA TRP A 172 -3.95 -5.06 21.07
C TRP A 172 -2.79 -5.09 22.08
N GLU A 173 -2.64 -6.18 22.82
CA GLU A 173 -1.55 -6.38 23.80
C GLU A 173 -0.19 -6.33 23.10
N GLN A 174 -0.05 -6.98 21.94
CA GLN A 174 1.17 -6.92 21.13
C GLN A 174 1.52 -5.48 20.74
N PHE A 175 0.55 -4.71 20.23
CA PHE A 175 0.76 -3.30 19.92
C PHE A 175 1.15 -2.50 21.17
N PHE A 176 0.43 -2.72 22.27
CA PHE A 176 0.66 -1.99 23.53
C PHE A 176 2.06 -2.25 24.07
N ASP A 177 2.50 -3.51 24.14
CA ASP A 177 3.82 -3.90 24.64
C ASP A 177 4.96 -3.39 23.75
N CYS A 178 4.75 -3.34 22.43
CA CYS A 178 5.72 -2.77 21.49
C CYS A 178 5.94 -1.27 21.73
N VAL A 179 4.91 -0.51 22.10
CA VAL A 179 4.99 0.95 22.29
C VAL A 179 5.28 1.33 23.74
N HIS A 180 4.87 0.50 24.69
CA HIS A 180 5.05 0.68 26.13
C HIS A 180 6.06 -0.33 26.67
N TRP A 181 7.34 -0.13 26.31
CA TRP A 181 8.43 -0.90 26.90
C TRP A 181 8.47 -0.67 28.43
N PRO A 182 8.58 -1.73 29.26
CA PRO A 182 8.77 -1.55 30.70
C PRO A 182 10.06 -0.73 30.94
N PRO A 183 10.09 0.24 31.87
CA PRO A 183 11.29 1.04 32.11
C PRO A 183 12.49 0.10 32.27
N ARG A 184 13.55 0.34 31.48
CA ARG A 184 14.78 -0.48 31.57
C ARG A 184 15.21 -0.48 33.04
N ALA A 185 15.36 -1.67 33.61
CA ALA A 185 15.94 -1.82 34.94
C ALA A 185 17.30 -1.11 34.95
N ALA A 186 17.52 -0.26 35.96
CA ALA A 186 18.76 0.48 36.17
C ALA A 186 19.89 -0.45 36.61
#